data_AF-A0AAP4U209-F1
#
_entry.id   AF-A0AAP4U209-F1
#
_cell.length_a   1.000
_cell.length_b   1.000
_cell.length_c   1.000
_cell.angle_alpha   90.00
_cell.angle_beta   90.00
_cell.angle_gamma   90.00
#
_symmetry.space_group_name_H-M   'P 1'
#
loop_
_entity.id
_entity.type
_entity.pdbx_description
1 polymer ?
#
loop_
_entity_poly.entity_id
_entity_poly.type
_entity_poly.pdbx_seq_one_letter_code
_entity_poly.pdbx_strand_id
1 'polypeptide(L)'
;MNFYHEQDSARRRTRLLLLAFTAMSLVVSLAAGAVVHVAISSFLGRPAATTFEYVWPVASIIFLCNALVAARELRRLQQGGAVVAARLGGKLVDVETQDSSERRALNVVEEMAIAANLPTPQLFLLPHEAMINAFAAGYRPHDAVIALSRGALEQLDRNELQGVVAHEFAHIANGDIRLNLRLASAVHGLVFLSEAGRFLMGAGRIGFVLGRARSSGSDRKGGMPQLMLVGVALWLLGSLGGLGGRLLQRGVARSREYLADASAVRLTRFPDGIASALKRIGGMGWQGRIQHPRAMTYNHLFFVEARPPWLTGWFDSHPPLDERIKRLEPRWDRQYLSARQQPVHTFEQQGPIGAEVLGGVMAGIAGAAVMGELSRSRGELENLTLSRFLCPQLVVAMIAPSELTRRGVWLTELERQHDWLDGKRVREARRKLESLPRVEWIPLLNRLIPRWREADERAHRMLKAQTPPQDMFIWCLWQLLLESLDPRIDRKSDSLALQQCQPACQHWLMLMVGLIDDETLREDIFLDASAELGLALAYPQSQPDGDNPALRCRHLTQLAHLRPMDKQRWFTALAQVVHADQTLADEEVALLTLLARVMQLPEARLEAALETQSHSRGGWQARPVSRPADGKVV
;
A
#
# COMPACT_ATOMS: atom_id res chain seq x y z
N MET A 1 -7.58 -7.19 -15.17
CA MET A 1 -6.48 -6.21 -15.29
C MET A 1 -5.27 -6.78 -14.55
N ASN A 2 -4.07 -6.81 -15.13
CA ASN A 2 -2.87 -7.32 -14.43
C ASN A 2 -2.21 -6.18 -13.63
N PHE A 3 -2.40 -6.21 -12.31
CA PHE A 3 -1.94 -5.16 -11.39
C PHE A 3 -0.44 -4.88 -11.48
N TYR A 4 0.39 -5.92 -11.53
CA TYR A 4 1.85 -5.78 -11.54
C TYR A 4 2.35 -5.15 -12.85
N HIS A 5 1.73 -5.52 -13.97
CA HIS A 5 2.02 -4.91 -15.26
C HIS A 5 1.68 -3.42 -15.27
N GLU A 6 0.54 -3.01 -14.69
CA GLU A 6 0.16 -1.61 -14.57
C GLU A 6 1.11 -0.83 -13.63
N GLN A 7 1.55 -1.45 -12.53
CA GLN A 7 2.52 -0.85 -11.61
C GLN A 7 3.88 -0.60 -12.29
N ASP A 8 4.38 -1.56 -13.06
CA ASP A 8 5.66 -1.43 -13.77
C ASP A 8 5.57 -0.47 -14.95
N SER A 9 4.46 -0.51 -15.71
CA SER A 9 4.15 0.47 -16.75
C SER A 9 4.13 1.89 -16.19
N ALA A 10 3.45 2.09 -15.05
CA ALA A 10 3.40 3.38 -14.37
C ALA A 10 4.79 3.85 -13.91
N ARG A 11 5.65 2.96 -13.38
CA ARG A 11 7.03 3.30 -13.00
C ARG A 11 7.90 3.69 -14.20
N ARG A 12 7.83 2.93 -15.31
CA ARG A 12 8.56 3.25 -16.55
C ARG A 12 8.12 4.60 -17.13
N ARG A 13 6.80 4.85 -17.20
CA ARG A 13 6.24 6.12 -17.65
C ARG A 13 6.71 7.28 -16.77
N THR A 14 6.71 7.13 -15.45
CA THR A 14 7.23 8.17 -14.54
C THR A 14 8.69 8.51 -14.83
N ARG A 15 9.57 7.51 -15.04
CA ARG A 15 10.98 7.77 -15.38
C ARG A 15 11.11 8.50 -16.72
N LEU A 16 10.40 8.02 -17.75
CA LEU A 16 10.41 8.63 -19.08
C LEU A 16 9.90 10.07 -19.04
N LEU A 17 8.91 10.37 -18.21
CA LEU A 17 8.34 11.70 -18.07
C LEU A 17 9.26 12.65 -17.29
N LEU A 18 9.99 12.16 -16.29
CA LEU A 18 11.05 12.94 -15.64
C LEU A 18 12.17 13.30 -16.63
N LEU A 19 12.56 12.36 -17.50
CA LEU A 19 13.52 12.61 -18.59
C LEU A 19 12.98 13.61 -19.63
N ALA A 20 11.71 13.48 -20.01
CA ALA A 20 11.06 14.42 -20.90
C ALA A 20 11.00 15.83 -20.29
N PHE A 21 10.77 15.92 -18.97
CA PHE A 21 10.76 17.19 -18.25
C PHE A 21 12.14 17.86 -18.24
N THR A 22 13.21 17.11 -17.94
CA THR A 22 14.57 17.64 -17.96
C THR A 22 15.00 18.06 -19.36
N ALA A 23 14.67 17.25 -20.38
CA ALA A 23 14.94 17.59 -21.78
C ALA A 23 14.20 18.86 -22.21
N MET A 24 12.92 18.99 -21.88
CA MET A 24 12.14 20.20 -22.18
C MET A 24 12.69 21.44 -21.45
N SER A 25 13.08 21.30 -20.18
CA SER A 25 13.72 22.39 -19.43
C SER A 25 15.02 22.83 -20.10
N LEU A 26 15.84 21.89 -20.58
CA LEU A 26 17.06 22.19 -21.32
C LEU A 26 16.77 22.94 -22.63
N VAL A 27 15.79 22.47 -23.41
CA VAL A 27 15.37 23.12 -24.67
C VAL A 27 14.87 24.54 -24.43
N VAL A 28 14.02 24.74 -23.42
CA VAL A 28 13.50 26.07 -23.06
C VAL A 28 14.64 27.00 -22.61
N SER A 29 15.58 26.50 -21.80
CA SER A 29 16.74 27.28 -21.37
C SER A 29 17.69 27.63 -22.52
N LEU A 30 17.92 26.72 -23.47
CA LEU A 30 18.72 26.97 -24.67
C LEU A 30 18.06 28.03 -25.56
N ALA A 31 16.76 27.91 -25.81
CA ALA A 31 16.00 28.90 -26.57
C ALA A 31 16.02 30.28 -25.90
N ALA A 32 15.85 30.33 -24.57
CA ALA A 32 15.95 31.56 -23.81
C ALA A 32 17.36 32.17 -23.84
N GLY A 33 18.39 31.33 -23.73
CA GLY A 33 19.79 31.74 -23.87
C GLY A 33 20.07 32.36 -25.23
N ALA A 34 19.54 31.79 -26.31
CA ALA A 34 19.65 32.35 -27.66
C ALA A 34 18.94 33.71 -27.80
N VAL A 35 17.76 33.87 -27.19
CA VAL A 35 17.04 35.16 -27.17
C VAL A 35 17.83 36.23 -26.43
N VAL A 36 18.36 35.90 -25.25
CA VAL A 36 19.18 36.84 -24.45
C VAL A 36 20.48 37.18 -25.19
N HIS A 37 21.08 36.22 -25.87
CA HIS A 37 22.27 36.41 -26.71
C HIS A 37 22.03 37.39 -27.87
N VAL A 38 20.95 37.21 -28.62
CA VAL A 38 20.56 38.15 -29.70
C VAL A 38 20.34 39.54 -29.14
N ALA A 39 19.80 39.66 -27.93
CA ALA A 39 19.62 40.95 -27.28
C ALA A 39 20.96 41.59 -26.88
N ILE A 40 21.89 40.83 -26.30
CA ILE A 40 23.21 41.35 -25.90
C ILE A 40 24.02 41.77 -27.13
N SER A 41 24.06 40.96 -28.19
CA SER A 41 24.76 41.29 -29.43
C SER A 41 24.20 42.55 -30.10
N SER A 42 22.88 42.69 -30.16
CA SER A 42 22.21 43.89 -30.66
C SER A 42 22.49 45.13 -29.80
N PHE A 43 22.55 44.97 -28.47
CA PHE A 43 22.86 46.06 -27.55
C PHE A 43 24.33 46.53 -27.63
N LEU A 44 25.26 45.59 -27.80
CA LEU A 44 26.70 45.87 -27.93
C LEU A 44 27.12 46.27 -29.35
N GLY A 45 26.21 46.23 -30.33
CA GLY A 45 26.49 46.51 -31.75
C GLY A 45 27.46 45.51 -32.39
N ARG A 46 27.57 44.30 -31.86
CA ARG A 46 28.47 43.24 -32.37
C ARG A 46 27.71 42.24 -33.24
N PRO A 47 28.33 41.66 -34.29
CA PRO A 47 27.69 40.60 -35.07
C PRO A 47 27.34 39.40 -34.18
N ALA A 48 26.14 38.84 -34.33
CA ALA A 48 25.69 37.71 -33.50
C ALA A 48 26.61 36.46 -33.61
N ALA A 49 27.32 36.31 -34.73
CA ALA A 49 28.27 35.22 -34.96
C ALA A 49 29.50 35.28 -34.03
N THR A 50 29.95 36.47 -33.61
CA THR A 50 31.17 36.63 -32.80
C THR A 50 30.94 36.40 -31.31
N THR A 51 29.69 36.25 -30.90
CA THR A 51 29.30 36.16 -29.48
C THR A 51 28.53 34.87 -29.18
N PHE A 52 28.36 33.97 -30.17
CA PHE A 52 27.52 32.76 -30.08
C PHE A 52 27.95 31.79 -28.97
N GLU A 53 29.24 31.82 -28.60
CA GLU A 53 29.77 31.05 -27.46
C GLU A 53 29.08 31.35 -26.12
N TYR A 54 28.48 32.54 -25.96
CA TYR A 54 27.78 32.93 -24.73
C TYR A 54 26.38 32.29 -24.57
N VAL A 55 25.82 31.69 -25.63
CA VAL A 55 24.52 31.00 -25.54
C VAL A 55 24.57 29.88 -24.51
N TRP A 56 25.65 29.07 -24.49
CA TRP A 56 25.78 27.93 -23.59
C TRP A 56 25.90 28.33 -22.10
N PRO A 57 26.78 29.27 -21.70
CA PRO A 57 26.82 29.79 -20.33
C PRO A 57 25.48 30.39 -19.88
N VAL A 58 24.85 31.22 -20.71
CA VAL A 58 23.58 31.89 -20.36
C VAL A 58 22.45 30.87 -20.21
N ALA A 59 22.32 29.93 -21.14
CA ALA A 59 21.34 28.84 -21.05
C ALA A 59 21.57 27.98 -19.79
N SER A 60 22.82 27.70 -19.44
CA SER A 60 23.17 26.95 -18.23
C SER A 60 22.75 27.69 -16.96
N ILE A 61 22.98 29.01 -16.90
CA ILE A 61 22.52 29.85 -15.78
C ILE A 61 20.99 29.82 -15.68
N ILE A 62 20.27 30.00 -16.80
CA ILE A 62 18.80 29.96 -16.82
C ILE A 62 18.29 28.60 -16.35
N PHE A 63 18.89 27.50 -16.81
CA PHE A 63 18.55 26.15 -16.36
C PHE A 63 18.75 25.97 -14.85
N LEU A 64 19.89 26.43 -14.32
CA LEU A 64 20.17 26.38 -12.88
C LEU A 64 19.20 27.26 -12.08
N CYS A 65 18.82 28.43 -12.59
CA CYS A 65 17.81 29.30 -11.98
C CYS A 65 16.44 28.61 -11.94
N ASN A 66 15.98 28.02 -13.04
CA ASN A 66 14.72 27.27 -13.10
C ASN A 66 14.73 26.11 -12.10
N ALA A 67 15.84 25.36 -12.04
CA ALA A 67 16.02 24.26 -11.09
C ALA A 67 16.02 24.76 -9.63
N LEU A 68 16.65 25.89 -9.35
CA LEU A 68 16.67 26.50 -8.03
C LEU A 68 15.28 26.98 -7.59
N VAL A 69 14.52 27.61 -8.49
CA VAL A 69 13.14 28.05 -8.23
C VAL A 69 12.24 26.84 -7.98
N ALA A 70 12.35 25.79 -8.80
CA ALA A 70 11.64 24.54 -8.57
C ALA A 70 12.01 23.92 -7.20
N ALA A 71 13.30 23.88 -6.84
CA ALA A 71 13.75 23.35 -5.56
C ALA A 71 13.24 24.17 -4.37
N ARG A 72 13.20 25.51 -4.48
CA ARG A 72 12.63 26.39 -3.46
C ARG A 72 11.14 26.17 -3.30
N GLU A 73 10.39 26.08 -4.40
CA GLU A 73 8.95 25.81 -4.33
C GLU A 73 8.68 24.42 -3.77
N LEU A 74 9.48 23.40 -4.11
CA LEU A 74 9.35 22.08 -3.50
C LEU A 74 9.54 22.13 -1.98
N ARG A 75 10.56 22.84 -1.48
CA ARG A 75 10.76 23.03 -0.03
C ARG A 75 9.59 23.76 0.62
N ARG A 76 8.99 24.73 -0.07
CA ARG A 76 7.81 25.45 0.41
C ARG A 76 6.58 24.55 0.50
N LEU A 77 6.40 23.66 -0.48
CA LEU A 77 5.28 22.70 -0.50
C LEU A 77 5.47 21.54 0.49
N GLN A 78 6.69 21.32 1.00
CA GLN A 78 7.03 20.31 2.01
C GLN A 78 6.62 20.69 3.45
N GLN A 79 5.84 21.76 3.66
CA GLN A 79 5.43 22.25 4.99
C GLN A 79 4.46 21.32 5.76
N GLY A 80 4.31 20.05 5.35
CA GLY A 80 3.50 19.01 6.01
C GLY A 80 2.05 18.96 5.55
N GLY A 81 1.45 17.76 5.58
CA GLY A 81 0.07 17.52 5.13
C GLY A 81 -0.97 18.33 5.92
N ALA A 82 -0.80 18.43 7.23
CA ALA A 82 -1.71 19.16 8.12
C ALA A 82 -1.83 20.65 7.75
N VAL A 83 -0.74 21.28 7.29
CA VAL A 83 -0.76 22.68 6.84
C VAL A 83 -1.59 22.85 5.58
N VAL A 84 -1.53 21.88 4.65
CA VAL A 84 -2.33 21.89 3.43
C VAL A 84 -3.82 21.73 3.77
N ALA A 85 -4.16 20.77 4.63
CA ALA A 85 -5.54 20.55 5.07
C ALA A 85 -6.11 21.78 5.79
N ALA A 86 -5.36 22.38 6.73
CA ALA A 86 -5.77 23.59 7.42
C ALA A 86 -5.96 24.79 6.47
N ARG A 87 -5.10 24.94 5.45
CA ARG A 87 -5.22 26.01 4.43
C ARG A 87 -6.46 25.90 3.54
N LEU A 88 -7.07 24.72 3.49
CA LEU A 88 -8.32 24.41 2.80
C LEU A 88 -9.54 24.50 3.72
N GLY A 89 -9.38 24.98 4.96
CA GLY A 89 -10.46 25.07 5.95
C GLY A 89 -10.74 23.75 6.67
N GLY A 90 -9.81 22.78 6.60
CA GLY A 90 -9.93 21.51 7.30
C GLY A 90 -9.83 21.67 8.82
N LYS A 91 -10.75 21.07 9.54
CA LYS A 91 -10.72 20.89 11.00
C LYS A 91 -10.21 19.50 11.32
N LEU A 92 -9.27 19.38 12.26
CA LEU A 92 -8.81 18.08 12.75
C LEU A 92 -9.98 17.36 13.45
N VAL A 93 -10.20 16.11 13.10
CA VAL A 93 -11.22 15.25 13.74
C VAL A 93 -10.64 14.72 15.05
N ASP A 94 -11.40 14.85 16.13
CA ASP A 94 -11.03 14.33 17.44
C ASP A 94 -11.21 12.81 17.48
N VAL A 95 -10.22 12.09 18.01
CA VAL A 95 -10.25 10.64 18.17
C VAL A 95 -11.39 10.21 19.12
N GLU A 96 -11.75 11.07 20.06
CA GLU A 96 -12.84 10.85 21.02
C GLU A 96 -14.19 11.46 20.58
N THR A 97 -14.34 11.81 19.29
CA THR A 97 -15.56 12.41 18.76
C THR A 97 -16.82 11.57 19.07
N GLN A 98 -17.89 12.26 19.46
CA GLN A 98 -19.21 11.67 19.67
C GLN A 98 -20.05 11.63 18.38
N ASP A 99 -19.61 12.29 17.31
CA ASP A 99 -20.28 12.23 16.01
C ASP A 99 -20.07 10.85 15.39
N SER A 100 -21.18 10.14 15.13
CA SER A 100 -21.14 8.78 14.57
C SER A 100 -20.51 8.72 13.18
N SER A 101 -20.66 9.78 12.37
CA SER A 101 -20.10 9.87 11.02
C SER A 101 -18.58 10.07 11.05
N GLU A 102 -18.10 10.93 11.95
CA GLU A 102 -16.67 11.16 12.17
C GLU A 102 -15.99 9.92 12.74
N ARG A 103 -16.65 9.25 13.70
CA ARG A 103 -16.15 7.99 14.28
C ARG A 103 -16.09 6.86 13.26
N ARG A 104 -17.10 6.75 12.38
CA ARG A 104 -17.05 5.81 11.23
C ARG A 104 -15.85 6.11 10.34
N ALA A 105 -15.60 7.38 10.02
CA ALA A 105 -14.47 7.76 9.18
C ALA A 105 -13.11 7.44 9.85
N LEU A 106 -12.98 7.67 11.15
CA LEU A 106 -11.78 7.29 11.91
C LEU A 106 -11.52 5.78 11.85
N ASN A 107 -12.54 4.96 12.09
CA ASN A 107 -12.43 3.50 12.01
C ASN A 107 -11.99 3.07 10.61
N VAL A 108 -12.62 3.61 9.56
CA VAL A 108 -12.26 3.31 8.17
C VAL A 108 -10.80 3.71 7.86
N VAL A 109 -10.34 4.87 8.35
CA VAL A 109 -8.95 5.30 8.17
C VAL A 109 -7.98 4.38 8.89
N GLU A 110 -8.30 3.94 10.10
CA GLU A 110 -7.48 2.99 10.86
C GLU A 110 -7.41 1.62 10.19
N GLU A 111 -8.55 1.09 9.74
CA GLU A 111 -8.62 -0.16 8.97
C GLU A 111 -7.76 -0.10 7.70
N MET A 112 -7.84 1.01 6.96
CA MET A 112 -7.05 1.20 5.74
C MET A 112 -5.57 1.43 6.02
N ALA A 113 -5.22 2.03 7.16
CA ALA A 113 -3.82 2.13 7.61
C ALA A 113 -3.22 0.74 7.87
N ILE A 114 -3.97 -0.14 8.54
CA ILE A 114 -3.59 -1.53 8.77
C ILE A 114 -3.47 -2.28 7.45
N ALA A 115 -4.48 -2.20 6.59
CA ALA A 115 -4.49 -2.88 5.29
C ALA A 115 -3.34 -2.43 4.38
N ALA A 116 -2.99 -1.13 4.41
CA ALA A 116 -1.89 -0.56 3.64
C ALA A 116 -0.51 -0.72 4.29
N ASN A 117 -0.45 -1.22 5.53
CA ASN A 117 0.77 -1.27 6.36
C ASN A 117 1.48 0.10 6.46
N LEU A 118 0.69 1.13 6.76
CA LEU A 118 1.14 2.51 6.90
C LEU A 118 0.79 3.05 8.30
N PRO A 119 1.54 4.03 8.82
CA PRO A 119 1.12 4.73 10.04
C PRO A 119 -0.25 5.39 9.81
N THR A 120 -1.12 5.35 10.81
CA THR A 120 -2.45 5.97 10.73
C THR A 120 -2.30 7.48 10.55
N PRO A 121 -2.70 8.05 9.40
CA PRO A 121 -2.61 9.48 9.15
C PRO A 121 -3.67 10.23 9.96
N GLN A 122 -3.40 11.50 10.27
CA GLN A 122 -4.41 12.35 10.89
C GLN A 122 -5.58 12.58 9.93
N LEU A 123 -6.81 12.55 10.46
CA LEU A 123 -8.03 12.79 9.71
C LEU A 123 -8.49 14.25 9.87
N PHE A 124 -8.66 14.94 8.74
CA PHE A 124 -9.25 16.27 8.68
C PHE A 124 -10.63 16.21 8.03
N LEU A 125 -11.54 17.04 8.52
CA LEU A 125 -12.86 17.25 7.97
C LEU A 125 -12.94 18.63 7.31
N LEU A 126 -13.46 18.71 6.09
CA LEU A 126 -13.83 19.97 5.43
C LEU A 126 -15.33 20.22 5.68
N PRO A 127 -15.70 20.98 6.74
CA PRO A 127 -17.07 21.02 7.22
C PRO A 127 -18.03 21.78 6.29
N HIS A 128 -17.51 22.67 5.44
CA HIS A 128 -18.29 23.53 4.56
C HIS A 128 -18.44 22.95 3.14
N GLU A 129 -17.93 21.74 2.89
CA GLU A 129 -17.91 21.14 1.57
C GLU A 129 -18.93 20.02 1.45
N ALA A 130 -20.04 20.30 0.77
CA ALA A 130 -21.16 19.37 0.58
C ALA A 130 -20.93 18.37 -0.57
N MET A 131 -19.97 18.61 -1.46
CA MET A 131 -19.58 17.65 -2.50
C MET A 131 -18.84 16.48 -1.85
N ILE A 132 -19.11 15.25 -2.30
CA ILE A 132 -18.27 14.09 -1.96
C ILE A 132 -16.88 14.30 -2.55
N ASN A 133 -15.90 14.46 -1.67
CA ASN A 133 -14.49 14.57 -1.99
C ASN A 133 -13.60 14.10 -0.84
N ALA A 134 -12.39 13.69 -1.19
CA ALA A 134 -11.32 13.29 -0.29
C ALA A 134 -9.97 13.72 -0.88
N PHE A 135 -8.93 13.84 -0.06
CA PHE A 135 -7.56 13.94 -0.55
C PHE A 135 -6.54 13.53 0.51
N ALA A 136 -5.40 13.01 0.06
CA ALA A 136 -4.21 12.86 0.87
C ALA A 136 -3.18 13.98 0.63
N ALA A 137 -2.61 14.52 1.70
CA ALA A 137 -1.56 15.54 1.64
C ALA A 137 -0.39 15.19 2.56
N GLY A 138 0.84 15.57 2.18
CA GLY A 138 2.08 15.27 2.92
C GLY A 138 3.27 15.08 1.99
N TYR A 139 4.45 14.76 2.52
CA TYR A 139 5.64 14.45 1.70
C TYR A 139 6.19 13.04 1.93
N ARG A 140 5.99 12.50 3.14
CA ARG A 140 6.33 11.15 3.57
C ARG A 140 5.09 10.52 4.23
N PRO A 141 5.06 9.20 4.41
CA PRO A 141 3.92 8.55 5.06
C PRO A 141 3.66 9.02 6.50
N HIS A 142 4.68 9.42 7.26
CA HIS A 142 4.51 9.85 8.65
C HIS A 142 3.95 11.26 8.83
N ASP A 143 4.06 12.14 7.82
CA ASP A 143 3.46 13.48 7.81
C ASP A 143 2.25 13.54 6.88
N ALA A 144 1.76 12.38 6.43
CA ALA A 144 0.57 12.27 5.62
C ALA A 144 -0.68 12.53 6.46
N VAL A 145 -1.63 13.23 5.86
CA VAL A 145 -2.97 13.44 6.39
C VAL A 145 -3.99 13.03 5.35
N ILE A 146 -5.16 12.58 5.79
CA ILE A 146 -6.33 12.36 4.94
C ILE A 146 -7.35 13.43 5.29
N ALA A 147 -7.90 14.09 4.29
CA ALA A 147 -8.98 15.03 4.45
C ALA A 147 -10.22 14.53 3.74
N LEU A 148 -11.37 14.57 4.42
CA LEU A 148 -12.68 14.20 3.91
C LEU A 148 -13.61 15.41 3.94
N SER A 149 -14.43 15.55 2.91
CA SER A 149 -15.52 16.53 2.87
C SER A 149 -16.71 16.13 3.74
N ARG A 150 -17.52 17.10 4.19
CA ARG A 150 -18.80 16.82 4.85
C ARG A 150 -19.69 15.94 3.96
N GLY A 151 -19.72 16.22 2.66
CA GLY A 151 -20.45 15.41 1.67
C GLY A 151 -20.01 13.95 1.66
N ALA A 152 -18.72 13.66 1.77
CA ALA A 152 -18.21 12.28 1.84
C ALA A 152 -18.69 11.54 3.09
N LEU A 153 -18.73 12.21 4.26
CA LEU A 153 -19.21 11.58 5.49
C LEU A 153 -20.73 11.33 5.46
N GLU A 154 -21.50 12.24 4.88
CA GLU A 154 -22.97 12.18 4.90
C GLU A 154 -23.55 11.28 3.80
N GLN A 155 -22.95 11.28 2.61
CA GLN A 155 -23.53 10.64 1.44
C GLN A 155 -22.96 9.25 1.14
N LEU A 156 -21.71 8.96 1.54
CA LEU A 156 -21.11 7.64 1.34
C LEU A 156 -21.47 6.71 2.50
N ASP A 157 -21.82 5.47 2.18
CA ASP A 157 -21.90 4.42 3.18
C ASP A 157 -20.51 3.94 3.59
N ARG A 158 -20.46 2.98 4.52
CA ARG A 158 -19.20 2.48 5.05
C ARG A 158 -18.30 1.88 3.95
N ASN A 159 -18.87 1.09 3.04
CA ASN A 159 -18.10 0.40 1.99
C ASN A 159 -17.63 1.38 0.92
N GLU A 160 -18.49 2.33 0.54
CA GLU A 160 -18.15 3.42 -0.37
C GLU A 160 -17.05 4.32 0.21
N LEU A 161 -17.18 4.71 1.49
CA LEU A 161 -16.19 5.50 2.20
C LEU A 161 -14.86 4.75 2.32
N GLN A 162 -14.90 3.45 2.62
CA GLN A 162 -13.71 2.60 2.68
C GLN A 162 -13.03 2.51 1.30
N GLY A 163 -13.79 2.41 0.21
CA GLY A 163 -13.26 2.46 -1.15
C GLY A 163 -12.55 3.77 -1.48
N VAL A 164 -13.13 4.91 -1.12
CA VAL A 164 -12.53 6.25 -1.33
C VAL A 164 -11.28 6.42 -0.46
N VAL A 165 -11.35 6.07 0.82
CA VAL A 165 -10.19 6.18 1.73
C VAL A 165 -9.07 5.24 1.30
N ALA A 166 -9.37 4.02 0.85
CA ALA A 166 -8.39 3.08 0.31
C ALA A 166 -7.66 3.64 -0.92
N HIS A 167 -8.37 4.38 -1.78
CA HIS A 167 -7.76 5.08 -2.92
C HIS A 167 -6.76 6.15 -2.45
N GLU A 168 -7.11 6.95 -1.44
CA GLU A 168 -6.18 7.93 -0.86
C GLU A 168 -4.96 7.27 -0.20
N PHE A 169 -5.16 6.15 0.50
CA PHE A 169 -4.05 5.35 1.03
C PHE A 169 -3.16 4.78 -0.08
N ALA A 170 -3.72 4.41 -1.23
CA ALA A 170 -2.95 3.96 -2.37
C ALA A 170 -1.99 5.05 -2.87
N HIS A 171 -2.41 6.32 -2.88
CA HIS A 171 -1.52 7.44 -3.22
C HIS A 171 -0.39 7.65 -2.20
N ILE A 172 -0.66 7.46 -0.90
CA ILE A 172 0.37 7.50 0.14
C ILE A 172 1.37 6.35 -0.08
N ALA A 173 0.88 5.11 -0.21
CA ALA A 173 1.68 3.90 -0.33
C ALA A 173 2.54 3.89 -1.61
N ASN A 174 1.98 4.35 -2.74
CA ASN A 174 2.69 4.42 -4.02
C ASN A 174 3.66 5.62 -4.10
N GLY A 175 3.60 6.56 -3.15
CA GLY A 175 4.42 7.77 -3.15
C GLY A 175 3.96 8.83 -4.15
N ASP A 176 2.70 8.77 -4.58
CA ASP A 176 2.14 9.66 -5.59
C ASP A 176 2.04 11.10 -5.09
N ILE A 177 1.80 11.30 -3.79
CA ILE A 177 1.77 12.64 -3.16
C ILE A 177 3.13 13.33 -3.35
N ARG A 178 4.23 12.63 -3.06
CA ARG A 178 5.60 13.13 -3.25
C ARG A 178 5.89 13.41 -4.72
N LEU A 179 5.47 12.51 -5.61
CA LEU A 179 5.68 12.65 -7.04
C LEU A 179 4.95 13.88 -7.59
N ASN A 180 3.68 14.07 -7.21
CA ASN A 180 2.86 15.21 -7.62
C ASN A 180 3.47 16.53 -7.15
N LEU A 181 3.98 16.60 -5.91
CA LEU A 181 4.69 17.78 -5.41
C LEU A 181 5.94 18.11 -6.23
N ARG A 182 6.75 17.10 -6.58
CA ARG A 182 7.94 17.27 -7.42
C ARG A 182 7.59 17.75 -8.83
N LEU A 183 6.54 17.20 -9.43
CA LEU A 183 6.09 17.60 -10.76
C LEU A 183 5.53 19.03 -10.74
N ALA A 184 4.70 19.37 -9.76
CA ALA A 184 4.17 20.72 -9.58
C ALA A 184 5.29 21.75 -9.38
N SER A 185 6.29 21.44 -8.54
CA SER A 185 7.44 22.31 -8.33
C SER A 185 8.30 22.45 -9.58
N ALA A 186 8.48 21.38 -10.34
CA ALA A 186 9.24 21.41 -11.57
C ALA A 186 8.55 22.31 -12.61
N VAL A 187 7.24 22.15 -12.80
CA VAL A 187 6.41 23.02 -13.66
C VAL A 187 6.52 24.49 -13.22
N HIS A 188 6.49 24.76 -11.92
CA HIS A 188 6.66 26.12 -11.39
C HIS A 188 8.02 26.72 -11.80
N GLY A 189 9.10 25.93 -11.77
CA GLY A 189 10.41 26.34 -12.27
C GLY A 189 10.43 26.72 -13.76
N LEU A 190 9.60 26.10 -14.60
CA LEU A 190 9.47 26.50 -16.02
C LEU A 190 8.67 27.79 -16.20
N VAL A 191 7.64 27.99 -15.37
CA VAL A 191 6.80 29.19 -15.41
C VAL A 191 7.55 30.43 -14.94
N PHE A 192 8.57 30.27 -14.09
CA PHE A 192 9.46 31.36 -13.67
C PHE A 192 10.00 32.18 -14.84
N LEU A 193 10.38 31.53 -15.94
CA LEU A 193 10.87 32.23 -17.13
C LEU A 193 9.80 33.17 -17.73
N SER A 194 8.54 32.75 -17.68
CA SER A 194 7.42 33.57 -18.13
C SER A 194 7.21 34.78 -17.22
N GLU A 195 7.37 34.60 -15.90
CA GLU A 195 7.29 35.69 -14.93
C GLU A 195 8.43 36.69 -15.10
N ALA A 196 9.66 36.22 -15.34
CA ALA A 196 10.80 37.06 -15.70
C ALA A 196 10.53 37.86 -16.99
N GLY A 197 9.95 37.23 -18.01
CA GLY A 197 9.52 37.92 -19.23
C GLY A 197 8.50 39.03 -18.96
N ARG A 198 7.48 38.76 -18.12
CA ARG A 198 6.50 39.78 -17.70
C ARG A 198 7.13 40.92 -16.93
N PHE A 199 8.06 40.63 -16.04
CA PHE A 199 8.81 41.64 -15.30
C PHE A 199 9.59 42.56 -16.27
N LEU A 200 10.29 41.99 -17.25
CA LEU A 200 11.02 42.76 -18.27
C LEU A 200 10.09 43.61 -19.15
N MET A 201 8.91 43.09 -19.52
CA MET A 201 7.89 43.88 -20.21
C MET A 201 7.41 45.07 -19.36
N GLY A 202 7.19 44.86 -18.05
CA GLY A 202 6.81 45.92 -17.11
C GLY A 202 7.88 47.00 -16.95
N ALA A 203 9.14 46.58 -16.77
CA ALA A 203 10.28 47.49 -16.72
C ALA A 203 10.45 48.30 -18.02
N GLY A 204 10.30 47.65 -19.17
CA GLY A 204 10.32 48.30 -20.48
C GLY A 204 9.20 49.33 -20.66
N ARG A 205 7.98 49.05 -20.16
CA ARG A 205 6.84 49.99 -20.19
C ARG A 205 7.08 51.21 -19.30
N ILE A 206 7.53 51.02 -18.06
CA ILE A 206 7.82 52.12 -17.12
C ILE A 206 8.94 53.01 -17.66
N GLY A 207 10.01 52.41 -18.19
CA GLY A 207 11.11 53.15 -18.82
C GLY A 207 10.70 53.87 -20.10
N PHE A 208 9.76 53.34 -20.89
CA PHE A 208 9.21 54.00 -22.07
C PHE A 208 8.33 55.20 -21.72
N VAL A 209 7.52 55.11 -20.67
CA VAL A 209 6.66 56.22 -20.19
C VAL A 209 7.48 57.33 -19.53
N LEU A 210 8.43 57.00 -18.65
CA LEU A 210 9.33 57.97 -18.02
C LEU A 210 10.31 58.60 -19.02
N GLY A 211 10.75 57.85 -20.03
CA GLY A 211 11.59 58.35 -21.12
C GLY A 211 10.86 59.34 -22.04
N ARG A 212 9.54 59.27 -22.14
CA ARG A 212 8.72 60.24 -22.89
C ARG A 212 8.56 61.58 -22.16
N ALA A 213 8.70 61.61 -20.84
CA ALA A 213 8.62 62.83 -20.03
C ALA A 213 9.93 63.65 -20.00
N ARG A 214 11.05 63.10 -20.50
CA ARG A 214 12.36 63.77 -20.59
C ARG A 214 12.84 63.81 -22.04
N SER A 215 12.16 64.57 -22.87
CA SER A 215 12.58 64.85 -24.25
C SER A 215 13.29 66.21 -24.33
N SER A 216 14.60 66.19 -24.11
CA SER A 216 15.52 67.25 -24.54
C SER A 216 16.95 66.70 -24.54
N GLY A 217 17.52 66.46 -25.74
CA GLY A 217 18.96 66.26 -25.93
C GLY A 217 19.41 64.83 -26.23
N SER A 218 19.74 64.61 -27.51
CA SER A 218 20.75 63.71 -28.11
C SER A 218 21.12 62.35 -27.46
N ASP A 219 21.06 61.32 -28.31
CA ASP A 219 21.89 60.10 -28.28
C ASP A 219 21.68 59.01 -27.21
N ARG A 220 20.42 58.67 -26.89
CA ARG A 220 20.09 57.37 -26.27
C ARG A 220 18.96 56.64 -26.99
N LYS A 221 19.17 56.30 -28.26
CA LYS A 221 18.33 55.36 -29.01
C LYS A 221 18.96 53.97 -28.94
N GLY A 222 18.30 53.02 -28.24
CA GLY A 222 18.68 51.60 -28.38
C GLY A 222 18.02 50.61 -27.43
N GLY A 223 18.05 50.83 -26.11
CA GLY A 223 17.79 49.73 -25.17
C GLY A 223 16.32 49.40 -24.84
N MET A 224 15.40 50.38 -24.88
CA MET A 224 14.10 50.25 -24.22
C MET A 224 13.04 49.40 -24.98
N PRO A 225 12.84 49.56 -26.30
CA PRO A 225 11.94 48.69 -27.06
C PRO A 225 12.46 47.25 -27.16
N GLN A 226 13.78 47.09 -27.18
CA GLN A 226 14.45 45.81 -27.26
C GLN A 226 14.26 44.98 -25.99
N LEU A 227 14.31 45.62 -24.81
CA LEU A 227 14.02 44.97 -23.52
C LEU A 227 12.57 44.43 -23.47
N MET A 228 11.62 45.16 -24.04
CA MET A 228 10.22 44.73 -24.14
C MET A 228 10.07 43.52 -25.06
N LEU A 229 10.77 43.49 -26.21
CA LEU A 229 10.75 42.37 -27.15
C LEU A 229 11.34 41.10 -26.52
N VAL A 230 12.46 41.22 -25.78
CA VAL A 230 13.04 40.12 -24.99
C VAL A 230 12.04 39.64 -23.94
N GLY A 231 11.37 40.56 -23.23
CA GLY A 231 10.34 40.24 -22.27
C GLY A 231 9.19 39.42 -22.88
N VAL A 232 8.71 39.78 -24.07
CA VAL A 232 7.68 39.03 -24.80
C VAL A 232 8.18 37.64 -25.19
N ALA A 233 9.39 37.53 -25.72
CA ALA A 233 9.97 36.26 -26.14
C ALA A 233 10.16 35.29 -24.96
N LEU A 234 10.70 35.76 -23.84
CA LEU A 234 10.84 34.96 -22.62
C LEU A 234 9.49 34.61 -22.00
N TRP A 235 8.52 35.52 -22.05
CA TRP A 235 7.14 35.25 -21.64
C TRP A 235 6.51 34.11 -22.45
N LEU A 236 6.63 34.14 -23.78
CA LEU A 236 6.13 33.10 -24.67
C LEU A 236 6.83 31.77 -24.42
N LEU A 237 8.16 31.75 -24.39
CA LEU A 237 8.96 30.54 -24.14
C LEU A 237 8.61 29.89 -22.79
N GLY A 238 8.56 30.70 -21.72
CA GLY A 238 8.17 30.21 -20.40
C GLY A 238 6.72 29.73 -20.34
N SER A 239 5.81 30.39 -21.07
CA SER A 239 4.39 29.99 -21.13
C SER A 239 4.21 28.66 -21.87
N LEU A 240 4.93 28.46 -22.98
CA LEU A 240 4.96 27.21 -23.73
C LEU A 240 5.60 26.08 -22.91
N GLY A 241 6.73 26.35 -22.24
CA GLY A 241 7.36 25.41 -21.31
C GLY A 241 6.43 25.00 -20.17
N GLY A 242 5.74 25.96 -19.56
CA GLY A 242 4.74 25.70 -18.51
C GLY A 242 3.50 24.95 -19.03
N LEU A 243 3.09 25.17 -20.28
CA LEU A 243 2.01 24.40 -20.90
C LEU A 243 2.44 22.95 -21.16
N GLY A 244 3.62 22.74 -21.75
CA GLY A 244 4.20 21.41 -21.98
C GLY A 244 4.39 20.64 -20.67
N GLY A 245 4.92 21.29 -19.64
CA GLY A 245 5.09 20.70 -18.32
C GLY A 245 3.79 20.22 -17.70
N ARG A 246 2.71 21.02 -17.80
CA ARG A 246 1.38 20.63 -17.31
C ARG A 246 0.77 19.48 -18.11
N LEU A 247 1.02 19.39 -19.42
CA LEU A 247 0.56 18.25 -20.22
C LEU A 247 1.27 16.95 -19.81
N LEU A 248 2.59 17.00 -19.60
CA LEU A 248 3.36 15.85 -19.09
C LEU A 248 2.88 15.42 -17.70
N GLN A 249 2.67 16.37 -16.78
CA GLN A 249 2.17 16.09 -15.43
C GLN A 249 0.82 15.35 -15.45
N ARG A 250 -0.12 15.76 -16.31
CA ARG A 250 -1.43 15.11 -16.45
C ARG A 250 -1.34 13.67 -16.93
N GLY A 251 -0.47 13.39 -17.89
CA GLY A 251 -0.26 12.02 -18.39
C GLY A 251 0.20 11.07 -17.28
N VAL A 252 1.06 11.56 -16.37
CA VAL A 252 1.44 10.81 -15.16
C VAL A 252 0.23 10.63 -14.25
N ALA A 253 -0.45 11.72 -13.91
CA ALA A 253 -1.57 11.71 -12.97
C ALA A 253 -2.63 10.68 -13.37
N ARG A 254 -3.10 10.69 -14.62
CA ARG A 254 -4.09 9.70 -15.10
C ARG A 254 -3.64 8.24 -14.95
N SER A 255 -2.38 7.94 -15.26
CA SER A 255 -1.85 6.57 -15.08
C SER A 255 -1.80 6.16 -13.60
N ARG A 256 -1.63 7.13 -12.70
CA ARG A 256 -1.54 6.93 -11.25
C ARG A 256 -2.92 6.75 -10.62
N GLU A 257 -3.92 7.49 -11.08
CA GLU A 257 -5.33 7.31 -10.69
C GLU A 257 -5.80 5.86 -10.94
N TYR A 258 -5.49 5.30 -12.11
CA TYR A 258 -5.84 3.91 -12.42
C TYR A 258 -5.13 2.89 -11.53
N LEU A 259 -3.87 3.16 -11.19
CA LEU A 259 -3.13 2.33 -10.26
C LEU A 259 -3.69 2.45 -8.83
N ALA A 260 -4.12 3.65 -8.43
CA ALA A 260 -4.75 3.91 -7.14
C ALA A 260 -6.11 3.22 -7.03
N ASP A 261 -6.95 3.27 -8.07
CA ASP A 261 -8.21 2.51 -8.14
C ASP A 261 -7.98 1.01 -7.99
N ALA A 262 -7.03 0.44 -8.73
CA ALA A 262 -6.70 -0.98 -8.62
C ALA A 262 -6.13 -1.36 -7.24
N SER A 263 -5.31 -0.48 -6.66
CA SER A 263 -4.81 -0.65 -5.28
C SER A 263 -5.92 -0.55 -4.25
N ALA A 264 -6.90 0.34 -4.43
CA ALA A 264 -8.04 0.48 -3.52
C ALA A 264 -8.87 -0.81 -3.50
N VAL A 265 -9.13 -1.40 -4.66
CA VAL A 265 -9.78 -2.72 -4.75
C VAL A 265 -8.96 -3.80 -4.05
N ARG A 266 -7.63 -3.78 -4.18
CA ARG A 266 -6.76 -4.74 -3.49
C ARG A 266 -6.77 -4.56 -1.96
N LEU A 267 -6.81 -3.32 -1.48
CA LEU A 267 -6.83 -3.00 -0.05
C LEU A 267 -8.18 -3.35 0.59
N THR A 268 -9.28 -3.07 -0.11
CA THR A 268 -10.65 -3.32 0.39
C THR A 268 -11.16 -4.72 0.10
N ARG A 269 -10.59 -5.41 -0.89
CA ARG A 269 -11.13 -6.64 -1.51
C ARG A 269 -12.56 -6.51 -2.03
N PHE A 270 -13.05 -5.28 -2.20
CA PHE A 270 -14.44 -5.00 -2.54
C PHE A 270 -14.53 -3.95 -3.67
N PRO A 271 -14.54 -4.38 -4.95
CA PRO A 271 -14.52 -3.46 -6.08
C PRO A 271 -15.75 -2.56 -6.15
N ASP A 272 -16.91 -3.07 -5.72
CA ASP A 272 -18.17 -2.35 -5.76
C ASP A 272 -18.17 -1.12 -4.83
N GLY A 273 -17.34 -1.09 -3.79
CA GLY A 273 -17.25 0.05 -2.87
C GLY A 273 -16.77 1.31 -3.58
N ILE A 274 -15.60 1.25 -4.24
CA ILE A 274 -15.07 2.38 -5.01
C ILE A 274 -15.90 2.66 -6.27
N ALA A 275 -16.41 1.62 -6.95
CA ALA A 275 -17.27 1.81 -8.13
C ALA A 275 -18.58 2.54 -7.79
N SER A 276 -19.25 2.15 -6.70
CA SER A 276 -20.49 2.80 -6.23
C SER A 276 -20.25 4.22 -5.77
N ALA A 277 -19.13 4.49 -5.07
CA ALA A 277 -18.74 5.83 -4.71
C ALA A 277 -18.56 6.74 -5.95
N LEU A 278 -17.86 6.26 -6.98
CA LEU A 278 -17.68 7.00 -8.24
C LEU A 278 -19.02 7.24 -8.97
N LYS A 279 -19.90 6.23 -9.01
CA LYS A 279 -21.25 6.38 -9.59
C LYS A 279 -22.08 7.42 -8.84
N ARG A 280 -21.97 7.47 -7.51
CA ARG A 280 -22.68 8.46 -6.67
C ARG A 280 -22.15 9.87 -6.89
N ILE A 281 -20.82 10.01 -7.03
CA ILE A 281 -20.20 11.29 -7.36
C ILE A 281 -20.66 11.81 -8.72
N GLY A 282 -20.71 10.93 -9.74
CA GLY A 282 -21.20 11.33 -11.07
C GLY A 282 -22.69 11.71 -11.08
N GLY A 283 -23.51 11.11 -10.22
CA GLY A 283 -24.95 11.39 -10.14
C GLY A 283 -25.34 12.64 -9.37
N MET A 284 -24.45 13.24 -8.57
CA MET A 284 -24.68 14.56 -7.95
C MET A 284 -24.66 15.71 -8.94
N GLY A 285 -24.08 15.52 -10.12
CA GLY A 285 -23.93 16.58 -11.13
C GLY A 285 -23.21 17.83 -10.61
N TRP A 286 -23.48 18.97 -11.25
CA TRP A 286 -22.77 20.25 -11.05
C TRP A 286 -23.07 20.98 -9.71
N GLN A 287 -23.98 20.47 -8.88
CA GLN A 287 -24.43 21.15 -7.66
C GLN A 287 -23.46 21.05 -6.49
N GLY A 288 -22.48 20.14 -6.53
CA GLY A 288 -21.47 19.98 -5.48
C GLY A 288 -20.12 20.54 -5.93
N ARG A 289 -19.86 21.85 -5.83
CA ARG A 289 -18.48 22.35 -5.97
C ARG A 289 -17.81 22.41 -4.60
N ILE A 290 -16.50 22.22 -4.58
CA ILE A 290 -15.71 22.67 -3.43
C ILE A 290 -15.75 24.21 -3.42
N GLN A 291 -16.38 24.80 -2.40
CA GLN A 291 -16.64 26.25 -2.27
C GLN A 291 -15.50 27.00 -1.57
N HIS A 292 -14.26 26.54 -1.76
CA HIS A 292 -13.08 27.18 -1.17
C HIS A 292 -12.36 28.10 -2.18
N PRO A 293 -11.97 29.34 -1.81
CA PRO A 293 -11.27 30.27 -2.71
C PRO A 293 -9.95 29.73 -3.30
N ARG A 294 -9.35 28.74 -2.63
CA ARG A 294 -8.11 28.06 -3.07
C ARG A 294 -8.35 26.70 -3.75
N ALA A 295 -9.60 26.26 -3.91
CA ALA A 295 -9.92 24.95 -4.49
C ALA A 295 -9.27 24.73 -5.86
N MET A 296 -9.22 25.77 -6.70
CA MET A 296 -8.61 25.68 -8.04
C MET A 296 -7.09 25.43 -8.00
N THR A 297 -6.39 25.90 -6.95
CA THR A 297 -4.95 25.69 -6.75
C THR A 297 -4.65 24.26 -6.32
N TYR A 298 -5.52 23.68 -5.50
CA TYR A 298 -5.36 22.33 -4.93
C TYR A 298 -6.16 21.24 -5.65
N ASN A 299 -6.77 21.57 -6.79
CA ASN A 299 -7.66 20.67 -7.54
C ASN A 299 -7.02 19.33 -7.95
N HIS A 300 -5.69 19.26 -8.02
CA HIS A 300 -4.93 18.06 -8.37
C HIS A 300 -4.72 17.09 -7.20
N LEU A 301 -5.15 17.47 -5.99
CA LEU A 301 -5.12 16.62 -4.80
C LEU A 301 -6.47 15.93 -4.58
N PHE A 302 -7.56 16.51 -5.10
CA PHE A 302 -8.92 16.07 -4.83
C PHE A 302 -9.28 14.78 -5.57
N PHE A 303 -10.02 13.89 -4.90
CA PHE A 303 -10.55 12.64 -5.45
C PHE A 303 -11.38 12.85 -6.71
N VAL A 304 -12.11 13.98 -6.79
CA VAL A 304 -12.81 14.47 -7.98
C VAL A 304 -12.59 15.97 -8.19
N GLU A 305 -12.43 16.39 -9.45
CA GLU A 305 -12.15 17.79 -9.80
C GLU A 305 -13.33 18.73 -9.51
N ALA A 306 -13.00 19.92 -9.01
CA ALA A 306 -13.90 21.05 -8.83
C ALA A 306 -13.95 21.98 -10.08
N ARG A 307 -14.04 21.42 -11.31
CA ARG A 307 -14.02 22.20 -12.57
C ARG A 307 -15.28 22.08 -13.44
N PRO A 308 -15.65 23.15 -14.19
CA PRO A 308 -16.79 23.16 -15.11
C PRO A 308 -16.83 22.06 -16.15
N PRO A 309 -18.02 21.47 -16.45
CA PRO A 309 -18.17 20.43 -17.46
C PRO A 309 -17.72 20.91 -18.85
N TRP A 310 -17.86 22.21 -19.14
CA TRP A 310 -17.43 22.82 -20.40
C TRP A 310 -15.91 23.04 -20.51
N LEU A 311 -15.16 22.82 -19.42
CA LEU A 311 -13.69 22.80 -19.40
C LEU A 311 -13.12 21.37 -19.35
N THR A 312 -13.98 20.34 -19.41
CA THR A 312 -13.55 18.93 -19.41
C THR A 312 -12.91 18.53 -20.74
N GLY A 313 -11.90 17.66 -20.68
CA GLY A 313 -11.22 17.13 -21.86
C GLY A 313 -9.71 16.95 -21.70
N TRP A 314 -8.93 17.55 -22.60
CA TRP A 314 -7.47 17.35 -22.68
C TRP A 314 -6.70 17.98 -21.49
N PHE A 315 -7.37 18.83 -20.70
CA PHE A 315 -6.78 19.60 -19.60
C PHE A 315 -7.12 19.07 -18.19
N ASP A 316 -7.81 17.93 -18.10
CA ASP A 316 -8.18 17.28 -16.84
C ASP A 316 -6.99 16.53 -16.23
N SER A 317 -6.76 16.76 -14.95
CA SER A 317 -5.79 16.09 -14.07
C SER A 317 -6.23 14.66 -13.74
N HIS A 318 -7.55 14.40 -13.67
CA HIS A 318 -8.11 13.06 -13.45
C HIS A 318 -8.68 12.49 -14.75
N PRO A 319 -8.68 11.15 -14.92
CA PRO A 319 -9.37 10.52 -16.02
C PRO A 319 -10.90 10.63 -15.86
N PRO A 320 -11.66 10.58 -16.96
CA PRO A 320 -13.12 10.69 -16.89
C PRO A 320 -13.71 9.57 -16.03
N LEU A 321 -14.74 9.92 -15.24
CA LEU A 321 -15.39 8.99 -14.30
C LEU A 321 -15.88 7.73 -15.01
N ASP A 322 -16.46 7.87 -16.21
CA ASP A 322 -16.90 6.73 -17.02
C ASP A 322 -15.81 5.69 -17.29
N GLU A 323 -14.57 6.14 -17.56
CA GLU A 323 -13.45 5.23 -17.82
C GLU A 323 -13.01 4.52 -16.55
N ARG A 324 -13.03 5.20 -15.39
CA ARG A 324 -12.73 4.59 -14.09
C ARG A 324 -13.77 3.54 -13.73
N ILE A 325 -15.05 3.90 -13.81
CA ILE A 325 -16.16 2.99 -13.47
C ILE A 325 -16.15 1.76 -14.39
N LYS A 326 -15.99 1.93 -15.71
CA LYS A 326 -15.93 0.78 -16.64
C LYS A 326 -14.76 -0.17 -16.38
N ARG A 327 -13.65 0.32 -15.84
CA ARG A 327 -12.50 -0.54 -15.50
C ARG A 327 -12.73 -1.34 -14.24
N LEU A 328 -13.47 -0.77 -13.29
CA LEU A 328 -13.85 -1.42 -12.03
C LEU A 328 -15.02 -2.39 -12.25
N GLU A 329 -15.99 -1.98 -13.06
CA GLU A 329 -17.22 -2.71 -13.36
C GLU A 329 -17.49 -2.73 -14.87
N PRO A 330 -16.94 -3.73 -15.60
CA PRO A 330 -17.04 -3.80 -17.05
C PRO A 330 -18.47 -3.89 -17.60
N ARG A 331 -19.42 -4.34 -16.78
CA ARG A 331 -20.84 -4.50 -17.13
C ARG A 331 -21.69 -3.26 -16.82
N TRP A 332 -21.10 -2.17 -16.38
CA TRP A 332 -21.83 -0.96 -16.03
C TRP A 332 -22.59 -0.37 -17.23
N ASP A 333 -23.86 -0.06 -17.01
CA ASP A 333 -24.85 0.42 -17.98
C ASP A 333 -24.82 1.93 -18.23
N ARG A 334 -23.81 2.64 -17.67
CA ARG A 334 -23.66 4.10 -17.69
C ARG A 334 -24.72 4.87 -16.92
N GLN A 335 -25.42 4.22 -15.99
CA GLN A 335 -26.34 4.91 -15.09
C GLN A 335 -25.63 5.32 -13.80
N TYR A 336 -25.74 6.60 -13.47
CA TYR A 336 -25.20 7.17 -12.24
C TYR A 336 -26.17 7.01 -11.07
N LEU A 337 -25.64 6.87 -9.86
CA LEU A 337 -26.43 6.78 -8.64
C LEU A 337 -26.76 8.18 -8.14
N SER A 338 -28.04 8.45 -7.86
CA SER A 338 -28.46 9.73 -7.28
C SER A 338 -27.86 9.95 -5.88
N ALA A 339 -27.74 11.22 -5.49
CA ALA A 339 -27.40 11.60 -4.12
C ALA A 339 -28.40 10.98 -3.14
N ARG A 340 -27.93 10.52 -1.97
CA ARG A 340 -28.83 10.04 -0.91
C ARG A 340 -29.63 11.21 -0.36
N GLN A 341 -30.93 11.03 -0.20
CA GLN A 341 -31.84 12.05 0.35
C GLN A 341 -31.70 12.20 1.88
N GLN A 342 -31.19 11.18 2.57
CA GLN A 342 -30.91 11.20 4.01
C GLN A 342 -29.44 10.84 4.27
N PRO A 343 -28.78 11.46 5.26
CA PRO A 343 -27.40 11.16 5.58
C PRO A 343 -27.27 9.76 6.18
N VAL A 344 -26.18 9.05 5.84
CA VAL A 344 -25.92 7.72 6.38
C VAL A 344 -25.39 7.87 7.82
N HIS A 345 -26.25 7.73 8.82
CA HIS A 345 -25.87 7.86 10.24
C HIS A 345 -25.54 6.53 10.95
N THR A 346 -25.66 5.40 10.27
CA THR A 346 -25.69 4.08 10.94
C THR A 346 -24.36 3.33 10.89
N PHE A 347 -23.94 2.80 12.04
CA PHE A 347 -23.06 1.64 12.14
C PHE A 347 -23.85 0.41 11.68
N GLU A 348 -23.75 0.04 10.40
CA GLU A 348 -24.10 -1.33 10.02
C GLU A 348 -23.02 -2.26 10.61
N GLN A 349 -23.35 -2.91 11.72
CA GLN A 349 -22.64 -4.09 12.19
C GLN A 349 -22.75 -5.16 11.10
N GLN A 350 -21.72 -5.31 10.28
CA GLN A 350 -21.56 -6.54 9.51
C GLN A 350 -21.38 -7.68 10.51
N GLY A 351 -22.38 -8.56 10.59
CA GLY A 351 -22.30 -9.78 11.40
C GLY A 351 -21.13 -10.65 10.96
N PRO A 352 -20.61 -11.53 11.84
CA PRO A 352 -19.46 -12.36 11.54
C PRO A 352 -19.72 -13.24 10.31
N ILE A 353 -18.97 -12.99 9.24
CA ILE A 353 -18.89 -13.85 8.05
C ILE A 353 -18.33 -15.21 8.52
N GLY A 354 -19.13 -16.27 8.36
CA GLY A 354 -18.69 -17.65 8.63
C GLY A 354 -19.67 -18.54 9.37
N ALA A 355 -20.78 -18.02 9.93
CA ALA A 355 -21.75 -18.86 10.65
C ALA A 355 -22.59 -19.77 9.74
N GLU A 356 -22.73 -19.45 8.45
CA GLU A 356 -23.62 -20.20 7.53
C GLU A 356 -23.01 -21.50 7.00
N VAL A 357 -21.68 -21.66 6.99
CA VAL A 357 -21.03 -22.85 6.40
C VAL A 357 -20.97 -24.03 7.39
N LEU A 358 -20.92 -23.79 8.71
CA LEU A 358 -20.94 -24.86 9.72
C LEU A 358 -22.34 -25.30 10.15
N GLY A 359 -23.38 -24.52 9.85
CA GLY A 359 -24.75 -24.78 10.29
C GLY A 359 -25.41 -26.00 9.65
N GLY A 360 -24.87 -26.51 8.54
CA GLY A 360 -25.49 -27.58 7.76
C GLY A 360 -25.25 -29.01 8.27
N VAL A 361 -24.26 -29.25 9.15
CA VAL A 361 -23.77 -30.63 9.38
C VAL A 361 -24.14 -31.23 10.76
N MET A 362 -24.57 -30.46 11.76
CA MET A 362 -24.71 -30.99 13.13
C MET A 362 -26.03 -30.60 13.84
N ALA A 363 -27.18 -30.81 13.18
CA ALA A 363 -28.49 -30.58 13.76
C ALA A 363 -28.96 -31.76 14.65
N GLY A 364 -28.46 -31.82 15.89
CA GLY A 364 -28.97 -32.66 16.96
C GLY A 364 -29.05 -31.88 18.28
N ILE A 365 -29.99 -32.23 19.17
CA ILE A 365 -30.26 -31.52 20.44
C ILE A 365 -29.00 -31.44 21.34
N ALA A 366 -28.11 -32.43 21.28
CA ALA A 366 -26.80 -32.38 21.94
C ALA A 366 -25.83 -31.37 21.30
N GLY A 367 -25.91 -31.19 19.98
CA GLY A 367 -25.08 -30.24 19.22
C GLY A 367 -25.42 -28.77 19.52
N ALA A 368 -26.69 -28.45 19.80
CA ALA A 368 -27.09 -27.08 20.15
C ALA A 368 -26.50 -26.61 21.51
N ALA A 369 -26.44 -27.50 22.50
CA ALA A 369 -25.83 -27.20 23.80
C ALA A 369 -24.31 -27.03 23.69
N VAL A 370 -23.65 -27.94 22.96
CA VAL A 370 -22.21 -27.86 22.68
C VAL A 370 -21.88 -26.60 21.86
N MET A 371 -22.70 -26.24 20.88
CA MET A 371 -22.52 -25.01 20.09
C MET A 371 -22.76 -23.75 20.93
N GLY A 372 -23.71 -23.78 21.87
CA GLY A 372 -23.92 -22.72 22.84
C GLY A 372 -22.71 -22.50 23.75
N GLU A 373 -22.08 -23.58 24.22
CA GLU A 373 -20.90 -23.53 25.08
C GLU A 373 -19.63 -23.11 24.30
N LEU A 374 -19.46 -23.58 23.06
CA LEU A 374 -18.41 -23.16 22.14
C LEU A 374 -18.52 -21.66 21.81
N SER A 375 -19.71 -21.19 21.44
CA SER A 375 -19.93 -19.78 21.10
C SER A 375 -19.69 -18.85 22.31
N ARG A 376 -20.07 -19.29 23.52
CA ARG A 376 -19.78 -18.57 24.77
C ARG A 376 -18.27 -18.55 25.06
N SER A 377 -17.60 -19.70 24.97
CA SER A 377 -16.14 -19.81 25.22
C SER A 377 -15.36 -18.92 24.25
N ARG A 378 -15.76 -18.92 22.98
CA ARG A 378 -15.21 -18.05 21.94
C ARG A 378 -15.42 -16.57 22.25
N GLY A 379 -16.65 -16.15 22.56
CA GLY A 379 -16.95 -14.75 22.88
C GLY A 379 -16.18 -14.25 24.11
N GLU A 380 -16.02 -15.09 25.14
CA GLU A 380 -15.21 -14.76 26.32
C GLU A 380 -13.73 -14.61 25.98
N LEU A 381 -13.15 -15.52 25.19
CA LEU A 381 -11.76 -15.42 24.74
C LEU A 381 -11.54 -14.20 23.85
N GLU A 382 -12.48 -13.91 22.94
CA GLU A 382 -12.45 -12.71 22.10
C GLU A 382 -12.46 -11.43 22.95
N ASN A 383 -13.27 -11.36 24.01
CA ASN A 383 -13.24 -10.23 24.94
C ASN A 383 -11.89 -10.08 25.66
N LEU A 384 -11.22 -11.19 25.98
CA LEU A 384 -9.87 -11.14 26.59
C LEU A 384 -8.83 -10.56 25.62
N THR A 385 -9.00 -10.74 24.30
CA THR A 385 -8.09 -10.15 23.30
C THR A 385 -8.11 -8.63 23.29
N LEU A 386 -9.20 -8.00 23.76
CA LEU A 386 -9.36 -6.55 23.77
C LEU A 386 -8.65 -5.86 24.96
N SER A 387 -8.29 -6.61 26.00
CA SER A 387 -7.70 -6.06 27.22
C SER A 387 -6.17 -6.12 27.22
N ARG A 388 -5.53 -4.96 27.38
CA ARG A 388 -4.07 -4.82 27.47
C ARG A 388 -3.46 -5.64 28.61
N PHE A 389 -4.17 -5.81 29.72
CA PHE A 389 -3.69 -6.53 30.90
C PHE A 389 -3.92 -8.04 30.82
N LEU A 390 -4.94 -8.48 30.09
CA LEU A 390 -5.32 -9.90 29.99
C LEU A 390 -4.67 -10.57 28.77
N CYS A 391 -4.35 -9.80 27.74
CA CYS A 391 -3.68 -10.27 26.54
C CYS A 391 -2.40 -11.09 26.84
N PRO A 392 -1.47 -10.66 27.71
CA PRO A 392 -0.28 -11.46 28.04
C PRO A 392 -0.62 -12.81 28.69
N GLN A 393 -1.66 -12.88 29.52
CA GLN A 393 -2.09 -14.12 30.17
C GLN A 393 -2.61 -15.13 29.13
N LEU A 394 -3.38 -14.63 28.15
CA LEU A 394 -3.89 -15.44 27.05
C LEU A 394 -2.74 -15.94 26.14
N VAL A 395 -1.75 -15.10 25.86
CA VAL A 395 -0.53 -15.52 25.13
C VAL A 395 0.19 -16.66 25.85
N VAL A 396 0.41 -16.53 27.16
CA VAL A 396 1.04 -17.58 27.96
C VAL A 396 0.20 -18.87 27.95
N ALA A 397 -1.13 -18.76 27.95
CA ALA A 397 -2.01 -19.92 27.82
C ALA A 397 -1.91 -20.60 26.44
N MET A 398 -1.78 -19.82 25.36
CA MET A 398 -1.64 -20.35 23.99
C MET A 398 -0.32 -21.10 23.78
N ILE A 399 0.77 -20.60 24.35
CA ILE A 399 2.11 -21.22 24.20
C ILE A 399 2.43 -22.29 25.27
N ALA A 400 1.51 -22.51 26.23
CA ALA A 400 1.72 -23.46 27.31
C ALA A 400 1.88 -24.90 26.77
N PRO A 401 2.75 -25.72 27.39
CA PRO A 401 2.91 -27.14 27.02
C PRO A 401 1.58 -27.88 26.99
N SER A 402 1.41 -28.78 26.01
CA SER A 402 0.20 -29.61 25.87
C SER A 402 0.09 -30.65 27.00
N GLU A 403 1.22 -31.21 27.45
CA GLU A 403 1.25 -32.17 28.56
C GLU A 403 0.94 -31.51 29.91
N LEU A 404 -0.13 -31.96 30.57
CA LEU A 404 -0.65 -31.42 31.85
C LEU A 404 0.42 -31.29 32.94
N THR A 405 1.24 -32.32 33.13
CA THR A 405 2.29 -32.36 34.17
C THR A 405 3.39 -31.33 33.90
N ARG A 406 3.90 -31.28 32.65
CA ARG A 406 4.91 -30.29 32.25
C ARG A 406 4.36 -28.86 32.35
N ARG A 407 3.12 -28.66 31.93
CA ARG A 407 2.45 -27.35 31.99
C ARG A 407 2.36 -26.81 33.41
N GLY A 408 2.02 -27.65 34.38
CA GLY A 408 1.92 -27.25 35.79
C GLY A 408 3.26 -26.75 36.33
N VAL A 409 4.33 -27.53 36.12
CA VAL A 409 5.69 -27.17 36.55
C VAL A 409 6.18 -25.91 35.84
N TRP A 410 6.01 -25.84 34.52
CA TRP A 410 6.40 -24.69 33.71
C TRP A 410 5.70 -23.39 34.12
N LEU A 411 4.39 -23.44 34.36
CA LEU A 411 3.63 -22.27 34.78
C LEU A 411 4.03 -21.79 36.19
N THR A 412 4.30 -22.72 37.11
CA THR A 412 4.71 -22.40 38.49
C THR A 412 6.06 -21.69 38.50
N GLU A 413 7.00 -22.14 37.67
CA GLU A 413 8.30 -21.49 37.55
C GLU A 413 8.20 -20.11 36.88
N LEU A 414 7.32 -19.96 35.89
CA LEU A 414 7.05 -18.64 35.28
C LEU A 414 6.42 -17.65 36.26
N GLU A 415 5.45 -18.08 37.07
CA GLU A 415 4.83 -17.25 38.12
C GLU A 415 5.90 -16.78 39.13
N ARG A 416 6.90 -17.61 39.43
CA ARG A 416 8.01 -17.25 40.33
C ARG A 416 8.94 -16.18 39.73
N GLN A 417 9.10 -16.18 38.41
CA GLN A 417 10.00 -15.27 37.68
C GLN A 417 9.32 -13.94 37.29
N HIS A 418 7.99 -13.91 37.21
CA HIS A 418 7.23 -12.80 36.65
C HIS A 418 6.02 -12.42 37.51
N ASP A 419 6.17 -11.32 38.24
CA ASP A 419 5.17 -10.73 39.16
C ASP A 419 3.84 -10.34 38.50
N TRP A 420 3.86 -9.99 37.21
CA TRP A 420 2.69 -9.59 36.43
C TRP A 420 1.85 -10.79 35.94
N LEU A 421 2.35 -12.02 36.06
CA LEU A 421 1.66 -13.23 35.59
C LEU A 421 0.68 -13.74 36.66
N ASP A 422 -0.57 -14.01 36.26
CA ASP A 422 -1.58 -14.61 37.13
C ASP A 422 -1.93 -15.98 36.58
N GLY A 423 -1.28 -17.03 37.11
CA GLY A 423 -1.50 -18.37 36.58
C GLY A 423 -2.89 -18.92 36.85
N LYS A 424 -3.70 -18.35 37.76
CA LYS A 424 -5.12 -18.74 37.84
C LYS A 424 -5.83 -18.34 36.54
N ARG A 425 -5.58 -17.14 36.05
CA ARG A 425 -6.12 -16.65 34.77
C ARG A 425 -5.55 -17.40 33.58
N VAL A 426 -4.26 -17.72 33.57
CA VAL A 426 -3.65 -18.56 32.52
C VAL A 426 -4.33 -19.94 32.48
N ARG A 427 -4.53 -20.59 33.63
CA ARG A 427 -5.22 -21.89 33.72
C ARG A 427 -6.68 -21.81 33.26
N GLU A 428 -7.37 -20.73 33.57
CA GLU A 428 -8.74 -20.50 33.10
C GLU A 428 -8.79 -20.29 31.58
N ALA A 429 -7.97 -19.38 31.04
CA ALA A 429 -7.86 -19.13 29.62
C ALA A 429 -7.47 -20.41 28.85
N ARG A 430 -6.55 -21.21 29.39
CA ARG A 430 -6.14 -22.48 28.79
C ARG A 430 -7.28 -23.50 28.72
N ARG A 431 -8.09 -23.63 29.76
CA ARG A 431 -9.26 -24.53 29.75
C ARG A 431 -10.27 -24.12 28.68
N LYS A 432 -10.48 -22.81 28.49
CA LYS A 432 -11.37 -22.27 27.43
C LYS A 432 -10.77 -22.43 26.04
N LEU A 433 -9.46 -22.31 25.89
CA LEU A 433 -8.78 -22.60 24.62
C LEU A 433 -8.91 -24.08 24.25
N GLU A 434 -8.75 -24.98 25.22
CA GLU A 434 -8.87 -26.42 25.01
C GLU A 434 -10.31 -26.90 24.72
N SER A 435 -11.33 -26.08 25.00
CA SER A 435 -12.70 -26.35 24.54
C SER A 435 -12.93 -25.95 23.07
N LEU A 436 -12.06 -25.13 22.47
CA LEU A 436 -12.13 -24.76 21.06
C LEU A 436 -11.29 -25.71 20.19
N PRO A 437 -11.73 -26.01 18.95
CA PRO A 437 -10.88 -26.66 17.95
C PRO A 437 -9.57 -25.88 17.75
N ARG A 438 -8.45 -26.57 17.59
CA ARG A 438 -7.12 -25.94 17.39
C ARG A 438 -7.09 -25.00 16.18
N VAL A 439 -7.83 -25.33 15.11
CA VAL A 439 -8.01 -24.44 13.94
C VAL A 439 -8.47 -23.02 14.35
N GLU A 440 -9.28 -22.85 15.40
CA GLU A 440 -9.74 -21.53 15.86
C GLU A 440 -8.68 -20.72 16.62
N TRP A 441 -7.59 -21.35 17.06
CA TRP A 441 -6.55 -20.67 17.84
C TRP A 441 -5.77 -19.67 16.98
N ILE A 442 -5.58 -19.95 15.69
CA ILE A 442 -4.86 -19.06 14.77
C ILE A 442 -5.64 -17.77 14.50
N PRO A 443 -6.95 -17.80 14.15
CA PRO A 443 -7.77 -16.60 14.07
C PRO A 443 -7.78 -15.79 15.38
N LEU A 444 -7.89 -16.46 16.53
CA LEU A 444 -7.84 -15.82 17.84
C LEU A 444 -6.48 -15.13 18.07
N LEU A 445 -5.39 -15.82 17.73
CA LEU A 445 -4.04 -15.25 17.77
C LEU A 445 -3.93 -14.01 16.90
N ASN A 446 -4.42 -14.05 15.67
CA ASN A 446 -4.36 -12.93 14.73
C ASN A 446 -5.09 -11.69 15.24
N ARG A 447 -6.21 -11.86 15.96
CA ARG A 447 -6.93 -10.76 16.63
C ARG A 447 -6.19 -10.23 17.86
N LEU A 448 -5.44 -11.09 18.53
CA LEU A 448 -4.65 -10.74 19.70
C LEU A 448 -3.35 -10.00 19.35
N ILE A 449 -2.76 -10.25 18.18
CA ILE A 449 -1.47 -9.67 17.75
C ILE A 449 -1.39 -8.13 17.90
N PRO A 450 -2.39 -7.32 17.48
CA PRO A 450 -2.33 -5.86 17.66
C PRO A 450 -2.16 -5.44 19.13
N ARG A 451 -2.92 -6.05 20.04
CA ARG A 451 -2.84 -5.77 21.48
C ARG A 451 -1.60 -6.35 22.11
N TRP A 452 -1.11 -7.48 21.61
CA TRP A 452 0.17 -8.04 22.00
C TRP A 452 1.34 -7.10 21.68
N ARG A 453 1.33 -6.42 20.52
CA ARG A 453 2.35 -5.41 20.18
C ARG A 453 2.37 -4.22 21.12
N GLU A 454 1.23 -3.88 21.73
CA GLU A 454 1.07 -2.80 22.71
C GLU A 454 1.29 -3.25 24.18
N ALA A 455 1.52 -4.55 24.39
CA ALA A 455 1.72 -5.13 25.71
C ALA A 455 3.02 -4.65 26.37
N ASP A 456 3.14 -4.87 27.68
CA ASP A 456 4.32 -4.51 28.46
C ASP A 456 5.59 -5.21 27.91
N GLU A 457 6.69 -4.47 27.77
CA GLU A 457 8.00 -4.98 27.34
C GLU A 457 8.49 -6.16 28.20
N ARG A 458 8.05 -6.26 29.47
CA ARG A 458 8.34 -7.42 30.33
C ARG A 458 7.80 -8.72 29.74
N ALA A 459 6.60 -8.69 29.17
CA ALA A 459 5.98 -9.86 28.56
C ALA A 459 6.67 -10.24 27.24
N HIS A 460 7.10 -9.26 26.45
CA HIS A 460 7.88 -9.50 25.23
C HIS A 460 9.24 -10.14 25.54
N ARG A 461 9.93 -9.64 26.57
CA ARG A 461 11.21 -10.22 27.03
C ARG A 461 11.03 -11.65 27.55
N MET A 462 9.96 -11.93 28.29
CA MET A 462 9.60 -13.28 28.70
C MET A 462 9.48 -14.21 27.50
N LEU A 463 8.75 -13.81 26.45
CA LEU A 463 8.52 -14.64 25.27
C LEU A 463 9.82 -14.96 24.53
N LYS A 464 10.70 -13.96 24.38
CA LYS A 464 12.01 -14.11 23.74
C LYS A 464 12.97 -15.01 24.54
N ALA A 465 12.82 -15.06 25.86
CA ALA A 465 13.66 -15.88 26.75
C ALA A 465 13.22 -17.34 26.85
N GLN A 466 12.00 -17.68 26.39
CA GLN A 466 11.51 -19.06 26.43
C GLN A 466 12.28 -19.99 25.50
N THR A 467 12.46 -21.23 25.93
CA THR A 467 12.91 -22.30 25.04
C THR A 467 11.83 -22.61 24.01
N PRO A 468 12.20 -22.87 22.74
CA PRO A 468 11.20 -23.18 21.72
C PRO A 468 10.38 -24.44 22.11
N PRO A 469 9.05 -24.43 21.96
CA PRO A 469 8.21 -25.59 22.25
C PRO A 469 8.55 -26.81 21.38
N GLN A 470 8.40 -28.02 21.93
CA GLN A 470 8.59 -29.27 21.19
C GLN A 470 7.39 -29.55 20.25
N ASP A 471 6.18 -29.41 20.78
CA ASP A 471 4.91 -29.55 20.07
C ASP A 471 4.87 -28.60 18.86
N MET A 472 4.63 -29.14 17.66
CA MET A 472 4.72 -28.40 16.39
C MET A 472 3.69 -27.27 16.32
N PHE A 473 2.45 -27.55 16.71
CA PHE A 473 1.37 -26.57 16.68
C PHE A 473 1.67 -25.41 17.63
N ILE A 474 2.06 -25.72 18.87
CA ILE A 474 2.42 -24.72 19.88
C ILE A 474 3.68 -23.93 19.47
N TRP A 475 4.67 -24.60 18.84
CA TRP A 475 5.85 -23.95 18.29
C TRP A 475 5.49 -22.95 17.19
N CYS A 476 4.51 -23.27 16.32
CA CYS A 476 4.03 -22.34 15.29
C CYS A 476 3.39 -21.10 15.89
N LEU A 477 2.54 -21.25 16.90
CA LEU A 477 1.92 -20.12 17.60
C LEU A 477 2.98 -19.23 18.28
N TRP A 478 3.95 -19.85 18.95
CA TRP A 478 5.08 -19.14 19.57
C TRP A 478 5.91 -18.36 18.53
N GLN A 479 6.19 -18.96 17.37
CA GLN A 479 6.90 -18.27 16.29
C GLN A 479 6.10 -17.13 15.65
N LEU A 480 4.80 -17.31 15.43
CA LEU A 480 3.92 -16.26 14.92
C LEU A 480 3.90 -15.03 15.84
N LEU A 481 3.90 -15.26 17.16
CA LEU A 481 4.01 -14.20 18.16
C LEU A 481 5.36 -13.47 18.10
N LEU A 482 6.47 -14.21 17.98
CA LEU A 482 7.80 -13.62 17.86
C LEU A 482 7.94 -12.79 16.57
N GLU A 483 7.51 -13.34 15.43
CA GLU A 483 7.53 -12.67 14.13
C GLU A 483 6.65 -11.40 14.13
N SER A 484 5.58 -11.40 14.93
CA SER A 484 4.73 -10.22 15.07
C SER A 484 5.44 -9.06 15.79
N LEU A 485 6.39 -9.34 16.68
CA LEU A 485 7.16 -8.34 17.43
C LEU A 485 8.41 -7.89 16.69
N ASP A 486 9.13 -8.83 16.09
CA ASP A 486 10.44 -8.61 15.49
C ASP A 486 10.49 -9.34 14.13
N PRO A 487 9.95 -8.72 13.06
CA PRO A 487 9.88 -9.36 11.76
C PRO A 487 11.30 -9.68 11.24
N ARG A 488 11.56 -10.93 10.86
CA ARG A 488 12.90 -11.43 10.49
C ARG A 488 13.47 -10.84 9.20
N ILE A 489 12.69 -10.04 8.47
CA ILE A 489 13.08 -9.43 7.20
C ILE A 489 13.59 -8.02 7.45
N ASP A 490 14.92 -7.89 7.52
CA ASP A 490 15.58 -6.59 7.48
C ASP A 490 15.58 -6.07 6.03
N ARG A 491 15.19 -4.80 5.82
CA ARG A 491 15.05 -4.16 4.49
C ARG A 491 16.39 -4.04 3.72
N LYS A 492 17.50 -4.45 4.33
CA LYS A 492 18.87 -4.37 3.79
C LYS A 492 19.55 -5.70 3.51
N SER A 493 18.94 -6.85 3.84
CA SER A 493 19.60 -8.15 3.64
C SER A 493 19.63 -8.58 2.17
N ASP A 494 20.75 -9.18 1.76
CA ASP A 494 20.89 -9.82 0.46
C ASP A 494 19.87 -10.95 0.28
N SER A 495 19.24 -11.01 -0.89
CA SER A 495 18.29 -12.07 -1.24
C SER A 495 19.02 -13.35 -1.64
N LEU A 496 18.67 -14.47 -1.01
CA LEU A 496 19.23 -15.80 -1.29
C LEU A 496 18.49 -16.47 -2.45
N ALA A 497 19.24 -17.14 -3.32
CA ALA A 497 18.69 -18.01 -4.36
C ALA A 497 18.22 -19.34 -3.76
N LEU A 498 17.22 -19.97 -4.39
CA LEU A 498 16.69 -21.28 -3.95
C LEU A 498 17.78 -22.34 -3.73
N GLN A 499 18.79 -22.40 -4.61
CA GLN A 499 19.92 -23.33 -4.48
C GLN A 499 20.76 -23.12 -3.21
N GLN A 500 20.89 -21.88 -2.74
CA GLN A 500 21.64 -21.54 -1.52
C GLN A 500 20.88 -21.94 -0.25
N CYS A 501 19.57 -22.12 -0.35
CA CYS A 501 18.69 -22.55 0.73
C CYS A 501 18.33 -24.04 0.65
N GLN A 502 19.05 -24.84 -0.14
CA GLN A 502 18.74 -26.26 -0.37
C GLN A 502 18.56 -27.07 0.93
N PRO A 503 19.43 -26.96 1.97
CA PRO A 503 19.24 -27.70 3.22
C PRO A 503 17.97 -27.30 3.97
N ALA A 504 17.61 -26.01 3.95
CA ALA A 504 16.37 -25.54 4.57
C ALA A 504 15.14 -26.03 3.82
N CYS A 505 15.17 -25.99 2.48
CA CYS A 505 14.08 -26.49 1.64
C CYS A 505 13.84 -27.98 1.88
N GLN A 506 14.91 -28.78 1.92
CA GLN A 506 14.84 -30.21 2.22
C GLN A 506 14.26 -30.48 3.61
N HIS A 507 14.73 -29.76 4.63
CA HIS A 507 14.24 -29.92 6.00
C HIS A 507 12.74 -29.67 6.12
N TRP A 508 12.25 -28.58 5.53
CA TRP A 508 10.83 -28.22 5.60
C TRP A 508 9.93 -29.10 4.74
N LEU A 509 10.40 -29.56 3.57
CA LEU A 509 9.69 -30.57 2.79
C LEU A 509 9.57 -31.89 3.54
N MET A 510 10.66 -32.36 4.17
CA MET A 510 10.62 -33.57 4.99
C MET A 510 9.70 -33.44 6.20
N LEU A 511 9.65 -32.26 6.82
CA LEU A 511 8.73 -32.00 7.93
C LEU A 511 7.27 -32.10 7.47
N MET A 512 6.91 -31.48 6.34
CA MET A 512 5.53 -31.56 5.83
C MET A 512 5.16 -32.96 5.33
N VAL A 513 6.05 -33.61 4.57
CA VAL A 513 5.84 -35.00 4.13
C VAL A 513 5.70 -35.96 5.31
N GLY A 514 6.42 -35.70 6.40
CA GLY A 514 6.30 -36.49 7.63
C GLY A 514 4.98 -36.32 8.38
N LEU A 515 4.17 -35.30 8.06
CA LEU A 515 2.82 -35.12 8.62
C LEU A 515 1.74 -35.88 7.84
N ILE A 516 2.07 -36.38 6.64
CA ILE A 516 1.17 -37.18 5.82
C ILE A 516 0.96 -38.55 6.48
N ASP A 517 -0.30 -38.93 6.67
CA ASP A 517 -0.67 -40.18 7.33
C ASP A 517 -0.25 -41.42 6.52
N ASP A 518 -0.36 -41.37 5.18
CA ASP A 518 0.01 -42.47 4.29
C ASP A 518 1.53 -42.53 4.03
N GLU A 519 2.21 -43.45 4.72
CA GLU A 519 3.66 -43.63 4.58
C GLU A 519 4.11 -44.02 3.18
N THR A 520 3.24 -44.69 2.39
CA THR A 520 3.60 -45.19 1.06
C THR A 520 3.70 -44.08 0.02
N LEU A 521 3.01 -42.95 0.25
CA LEU A 521 3.03 -41.80 -0.65
C LEU A 521 4.18 -40.83 -0.36
N ARG A 522 4.80 -40.90 0.83
CA ARG A 522 5.76 -39.90 1.30
C ARG A 522 6.98 -39.72 0.38
N GLU A 523 7.57 -40.83 -0.07
CA GLU A 523 8.77 -40.79 -0.95
C GLU A 523 8.43 -40.19 -2.32
N ASP A 524 7.35 -40.65 -2.95
CA ASP A 524 6.92 -40.17 -4.27
C ASP A 524 6.59 -38.67 -4.23
N ILE A 525 5.80 -38.23 -3.25
CA ILE A 525 5.42 -36.82 -3.07
C ILE A 525 6.66 -35.93 -2.83
N PHE A 526 7.62 -36.42 -2.04
CA PHE A 526 8.84 -35.68 -1.78
C PHE A 526 9.67 -35.49 -3.07
N LEU A 527 9.83 -36.55 -3.86
CA LEU A 527 10.59 -36.51 -5.11
C LEU A 527 9.91 -35.61 -6.14
N ASP A 528 8.58 -35.66 -6.26
CA ASP A 528 7.80 -34.78 -7.13
C ASP A 528 7.95 -33.30 -6.74
N ALA A 529 7.81 -32.98 -5.46
CA ALA A 529 8.01 -31.61 -4.95
C ALA A 529 9.45 -31.13 -5.16
N SER A 530 10.44 -32.00 -4.99
CA SER A 530 11.85 -31.70 -5.26
C SER A 530 12.09 -31.37 -6.74
N ALA A 531 11.50 -32.16 -7.64
CA ALA A 531 11.62 -31.98 -9.08
C ALA A 531 10.98 -30.66 -9.55
N GLU A 532 9.80 -30.29 -9.03
CA GLU A 532 9.14 -29.03 -9.36
C GLU A 532 9.96 -27.81 -8.91
N LEU A 533 10.65 -27.92 -7.77
CA LEU A 533 11.54 -26.88 -7.28
C LEU A 533 12.87 -26.81 -8.06
N GLY A 534 13.15 -27.77 -8.93
CA GLY A 534 14.43 -27.89 -9.62
C GLY A 534 15.59 -28.12 -8.65
N LEU A 535 15.31 -28.71 -7.49
CA LEU A 535 16.30 -29.13 -6.51
C LEU A 535 16.50 -30.64 -6.68
N ALA A 536 17.74 -31.10 -6.83
CA ALA A 536 18.04 -32.54 -6.83
C ALA A 536 18.21 -33.02 -5.38
N LEU A 537 17.13 -33.04 -4.60
CA LEU A 537 17.14 -33.51 -3.21
C LEU A 537 17.00 -35.04 -3.18
N ALA A 538 17.78 -35.69 -2.31
CA ALA A 538 17.60 -37.10 -2.01
C ALA A 538 16.61 -37.26 -0.84
N TYR A 539 15.68 -38.22 -0.96
CA TYR A 539 14.82 -38.61 0.15
C TYR A 539 15.67 -39.33 1.23
N PRO A 540 15.79 -38.78 2.45
CA PRO A 540 16.56 -39.42 3.51
C PRO A 540 15.85 -40.67 4.04
N GLN A 541 16.57 -41.79 4.20
CA GLN A 541 15.98 -43.03 4.75
C GLN A 541 15.68 -42.98 6.26
N SER A 542 16.22 -41.99 6.96
CA SER A 542 15.88 -41.68 8.35
C SER A 542 15.19 -40.32 8.40
N GLN A 543 14.04 -40.23 9.10
CA GLN A 543 13.41 -38.95 9.37
C GLN A 543 14.46 -38.03 10.01
N PRO A 544 14.66 -36.79 9.49
CA PRO A 544 15.66 -35.89 10.04
C PRO A 544 15.38 -35.63 11.53
N ASP A 545 16.30 -34.96 12.24
CA ASP A 545 16.05 -34.32 13.55
C ASP A 545 14.96 -33.20 13.44
N GLY A 546 13.83 -33.47 12.77
CA GLY A 546 12.68 -32.59 12.57
C GLY A 546 11.99 -32.24 13.89
N ASP A 547 12.22 -33.05 14.92
CA ASP A 547 11.82 -32.75 16.28
C ASP A 547 12.70 -31.73 16.98
N ASN A 548 13.83 -31.31 16.41
CA ASN A 548 14.69 -30.29 17.00
C ASN A 548 14.15 -28.87 16.72
N PRO A 549 13.55 -28.19 17.71
CA PRO A 549 12.92 -26.89 17.48
C PRO A 549 13.93 -25.79 17.14
N ALA A 550 15.19 -25.92 17.58
CA ALA A 550 16.25 -24.97 17.29
C ALA A 550 16.68 -25.03 15.81
N LEU A 551 16.66 -26.24 15.23
CA LEU A 551 16.95 -26.44 13.81
C LEU A 551 15.86 -25.82 12.93
N ARG A 552 14.59 -25.96 13.32
CA ARG A 552 13.44 -25.28 12.67
C ARG A 552 13.64 -23.77 12.64
N CYS A 553 14.01 -23.15 13.77
CA CYS A 553 14.28 -21.72 13.87
C CYS A 553 15.37 -21.24 12.91
N ARG A 554 16.45 -22.02 12.77
CA ARG A 554 17.58 -21.71 11.89
C ARG A 554 17.19 -21.76 10.42
N HIS A 555 16.50 -22.82 10.00
CA HIS A 555 16.06 -22.98 8.61
C HIS A 555 14.95 -22.00 8.24
N LEU A 556 14.08 -21.63 9.19
CA LEU A 556 13.07 -20.58 8.99
C LEU A 556 13.71 -19.24 8.61
N THR A 557 14.80 -18.84 9.29
CA THR A 557 15.55 -17.63 8.94
C THR A 557 16.14 -17.71 7.53
N GLN A 558 16.64 -18.87 7.10
CA GLN A 558 17.17 -19.03 5.74
C GLN A 558 16.06 -18.87 4.68
N LEU A 559 14.87 -19.46 4.90
CA LEU A 559 13.74 -19.30 3.99
C LEU A 559 13.18 -17.87 3.92
N ALA A 560 13.22 -17.13 5.04
CA ALA A 560 12.77 -15.73 5.08
C ALA A 560 13.54 -14.83 4.08
N HIS A 561 14.78 -15.19 3.76
CA HIS A 561 15.66 -14.44 2.85
C HIS A 561 15.61 -14.91 1.39
N LEU A 562 14.77 -15.89 1.03
CA LEU A 562 14.61 -16.32 -0.35
C LEU A 562 14.15 -15.16 -1.27
N ARG A 563 14.59 -15.19 -2.52
CA ARG A 563 14.09 -14.27 -3.56
C ARG A 563 12.56 -14.35 -3.66
N PRO A 564 11.86 -13.24 -3.95
CA PRO A 564 10.39 -13.21 -3.95
C PRO A 564 9.72 -14.26 -4.85
N MET A 565 10.27 -14.53 -6.04
CA MET A 565 9.73 -15.58 -6.92
C MET A 565 9.99 -16.99 -6.38
N ASP A 566 11.15 -17.20 -5.76
CA ASP A 566 11.52 -18.49 -5.18
C ASP A 566 10.66 -18.80 -3.95
N LYS A 567 10.29 -17.80 -3.14
CA LYS A 567 9.32 -17.93 -2.05
C LYS A 567 7.97 -18.46 -2.52
N GLN A 568 7.45 -17.90 -3.63
CA GLN A 568 6.17 -18.33 -4.17
C GLN A 568 6.22 -19.76 -4.74
N ARG A 569 7.27 -20.09 -5.50
CA ARG A 569 7.48 -21.44 -6.04
C ARG A 569 7.59 -22.45 -4.92
N TRP A 570 8.42 -22.16 -3.93
CA TRP A 570 8.62 -23.00 -2.76
C TRP A 570 7.34 -23.25 -1.97
N PHE A 571 6.58 -22.19 -1.67
CA PHE A 571 5.30 -22.33 -0.94
C PHE A 571 4.23 -23.07 -1.75
N THR A 572 4.22 -22.92 -3.08
CA THR A 572 3.27 -23.65 -3.95
C THR A 572 3.56 -25.15 -3.92
N ALA A 573 4.83 -25.54 -4.06
CA ALA A 573 5.22 -26.95 -3.94
C ALA A 573 4.86 -27.50 -2.55
N LEU A 574 5.07 -26.72 -1.49
CA LEU A 574 4.72 -27.13 -0.13
C LEU A 574 3.20 -27.31 0.07
N ALA A 575 2.39 -26.41 -0.46
CA ALA A 575 0.93 -26.53 -0.38
C ALA A 575 0.42 -27.76 -1.13
N GLN A 576 1.05 -28.13 -2.25
CA GLN A 576 0.70 -29.36 -2.97
C GLN A 576 1.03 -30.62 -2.16
N VAL A 577 2.15 -30.63 -1.42
CA VAL A 577 2.51 -31.73 -0.51
C VAL A 577 1.41 -31.95 0.52
N VAL A 578 0.94 -30.88 1.15
CA VAL A 578 -0.13 -30.92 2.17
C VAL A 578 -1.45 -31.41 1.57
N HIS A 579 -1.77 -31.08 0.32
CA HIS A 579 -3.01 -31.56 -0.30
C HIS A 579 -2.95 -32.99 -0.84
N ALA A 580 -1.82 -33.69 -0.70
CA ALA A 580 -1.62 -34.98 -1.35
C ALA A 580 -2.51 -36.09 -0.77
N ASP A 581 -2.79 -36.07 0.54
CA ASP A 581 -3.66 -37.05 1.21
C ASP A 581 -5.12 -36.56 1.36
N GLN A 582 -5.44 -35.37 0.83
CA GLN A 582 -6.76 -34.72 0.88
C GLN A 582 -7.27 -34.42 2.29
N THR A 583 -6.42 -34.53 3.31
CA THR A 583 -6.72 -34.13 4.68
C THR A 583 -5.87 -32.91 5.06
N LEU A 584 -6.37 -32.10 6.00
CA LEU A 584 -5.62 -30.95 6.52
C LEU A 584 -5.56 -31.08 8.04
N ALA A 585 -4.40 -31.46 8.56
CA ALA A 585 -4.14 -31.54 9.99
C ALA A 585 -3.92 -30.14 10.60
N ASP A 586 -4.18 -30.01 11.90
CA ASP A 586 -4.03 -28.74 12.64
C ASP A 586 -2.58 -28.20 12.54
N GLU A 587 -1.59 -29.10 12.58
CA GLU A 587 -0.17 -28.80 12.44
C GLU A 587 0.17 -28.24 11.06
N GLU A 588 -0.42 -28.76 9.99
CA GLU A 588 -0.20 -28.30 8.62
C GLU A 588 -0.76 -26.90 8.41
N VAL A 589 -1.98 -26.65 8.92
CA VAL A 589 -2.60 -25.31 8.89
C VAL A 589 -1.73 -24.30 9.62
N ALA A 590 -1.23 -24.65 10.81
CA ALA A 590 -0.36 -23.79 11.60
C ALA A 590 0.98 -23.51 10.91
N LEU A 591 1.60 -24.52 10.32
CA LEU A 591 2.87 -24.40 9.60
C LEU A 591 2.72 -23.59 8.31
N LEU A 592 1.69 -23.84 7.50
CA LEU A 592 1.41 -23.06 6.29
C LEU A 592 1.17 -21.60 6.65
N THR A 593 0.41 -21.33 7.71
CA THR A 593 0.18 -19.96 8.21
C THR A 593 1.47 -19.28 8.61
N LEU A 594 2.33 -19.96 9.39
CA LEU A 594 3.62 -19.43 9.81
C LEU A 594 4.53 -19.13 8.61
N LEU A 595 4.67 -20.09 7.69
CA LEU A 595 5.54 -19.96 6.53
C LEU A 595 5.06 -18.85 5.59
N ALA A 596 3.75 -18.76 5.34
CA ALA A 596 3.17 -17.67 4.56
C ALA A 596 3.47 -16.30 5.18
N ARG A 597 3.35 -16.19 6.51
CA ARG A 597 3.63 -14.96 7.26
C ARG A 597 5.11 -14.58 7.17
N VAL A 598 6.02 -15.50 7.46
CA VAL A 598 7.48 -15.28 7.42
C VAL A 598 7.95 -14.92 6.01
N MET A 599 7.33 -15.50 4.98
CA MET A 599 7.66 -15.20 3.59
C MET A 599 6.99 -13.92 3.06
N GLN A 600 6.08 -13.32 3.81
CA GLN A 600 5.24 -12.18 3.39
C GLN A 600 4.44 -12.50 2.12
N LEU A 601 3.88 -13.71 2.05
CA LEU A 601 3.01 -14.10 0.95
C LEU A 601 1.64 -13.44 1.07
N PRO A 602 0.96 -13.15 -0.05
CA PRO A 602 -0.42 -12.65 -0.03
C PRO A 602 -1.34 -13.63 0.72
N GLU A 603 -2.26 -13.12 1.54
CA GLU A 603 -3.18 -13.95 2.31
C GLU A 603 -4.06 -14.84 1.40
N ALA A 604 -4.44 -14.37 0.21
CA ALA A 604 -5.15 -15.17 -0.78
C ALA A 604 -4.41 -16.47 -1.19
N ARG A 605 -3.07 -16.49 -1.10
CA ARG A 605 -2.28 -17.71 -1.35
C ARG A 605 -2.36 -18.68 -0.19
N LEU A 606 -2.44 -18.17 1.05
CA LEU A 606 -2.66 -19.00 2.22
C LEU A 606 -4.09 -19.54 2.19
N GLU A 607 -5.10 -18.70 1.93
CA GLU A 607 -6.49 -19.11 1.75
C GLU A 607 -6.60 -20.23 0.69
N ALA A 608 -6.02 -20.03 -0.50
CA ALA A 608 -6.02 -21.05 -1.55
C ALA A 608 -5.26 -22.35 -1.19
N ALA A 609 -4.29 -22.30 -0.27
CA ALA A 609 -3.57 -23.47 0.23
C ALA A 609 -4.29 -24.15 1.42
N LEU A 610 -5.25 -23.48 2.03
CA LEU A 610 -6.07 -24.01 3.13
C LEU A 610 -7.44 -24.49 2.64
N GLU A 611 -7.84 -24.13 1.41
CA GLU A 611 -9.00 -24.71 0.74
C GLU A 611 -8.69 -26.15 0.31
N THR A 612 -9.40 -27.12 0.84
CA THR A 612 -9.38 -28.51 0.36
C THR A 612 -9.93 -28.54 -1.07
N GLN A 613 -9.04 -28.46 -2.06
CA GLN A 613 -9.43 -28.67 -3.45
C GLN A 613 -9.85 -30.12 -3.64
N SER A 614 -11.15 -30.36 -3.82
CA SER A 614 -11.66 -31.59 -4.45
C SER A 614 -11.32 -31.56 -5.94
N HIS A 615 -10.03 -31.56 -6.28
CA HIS A 615 -9.64 -31.86 -7.64
C HIS A 615 -9.82 -33.36 -7.87
N SER A 616 -10.97 -33.72 -8.43
CA SER A 616 -11.11 -34.91 -9.26
C SER A 616 -9.85 -35.04 -10.13
N ARG A 617 -9.24 -36.22 -10.17
CA ARG A 617 -8.14 -36.59 -11.07
C ARG A 617 -8.51 -36.36 -12.55
N GLY A 618 -8.53 -35.11 -12.99
CA GLY A 618 -8.95 -34.70 -14.31
C GLY A 618 -8.09 -33.53 -14.76
N GLY A 619 -6.87 -33.83 -15.22
CA GLY A 619 -5.98 -32.80 -15.76
C GLY A 619 -4.49 -33.08 -15.75
N TRP A 620 -4.02 -34.32 -15.53
CA TRP A 620 -2.65 -34.68 -15.90
C TRP A 620 -2.53 -34.75 -17.42
N GLN A 621 -2.33 -33.61 -18.10
CA GLN A 621 -1.64 -33.63 -19.38
C GLN A 621 -0.14 -33.66 -19.11
N ALA A 622 0.34 -34.84 -18.71
CA ALA A 622 1.71 -35.21 -18.97
C ALA A 622 1.91 -35.09 -20.48
N ARG A 623 2.67 -34.09 -20.94
CA ARG A 623 3.41 -34.29 -22.18
C ARG A 623 4.25 -35.54 -21.93
N PRO A 624 4.12 -36.61 -22.73
CA PRO A 624 4.94 -37.78 -22.53
C PRO A 624 6.39 -37.35 -22.71
N VAL A 625 7.14 -37.35 -21.62
CA VAL A 625 8.60 -37.37 -21.69
C VAL A 625 8.92 -38.71 -22.33
N SER A 626 9.36 -38.67 -23.58
CA SER A 626 9.92 -39.83 -24.25
C SER A 626 11.08 -40.34 -23.41
N ARG A 627 10.88 -41.46 -22.70
CA ARG A 627 11.99 -42.25 -22.17
C ARG A 627 12.89 -42.63 -23.35
N PRO A 628 14.21 -42.39 -23.32
CA PRO A 628 15.09 -43.11 -24.21
C PRO A 628 14.99 -44.58 -23.82
N ALA A 629 14.56 -45.40 -24.77
CA ALA A 629 14.54 -46.85 -24.62
C ALA A 629 15.96 -47.36 -24.38
N ASP A 630 16.03 -48.40 -23.55
CA ASP A 630 17.23 -49.13 -23.18
C ASP A 630 18.15 -49.43 -24.37
N GLY A 631 19.44 -49.49 -24.05
CA GLY A 631 20.52 -49.73 -24.97
C GLY A 631 20.30 -50.95 -25.87
N LYS A 632 20.69 -50.76 -27.13
CA LYS A 632 21.31 -51.82 -27.92
C LYS A 632 22.75 -51.44 -28.21
N VAL A 633 23.63 -52.29 -27.69
CA VAL A 633 24.95 -52.63 -28.23
C VAL A 633 24.92 -52.58 -29.76
N VAL A 634 25.71 -51.71 -30.38
CA VAL A 634 26.87 -51.98 -31.26
C VAL A 634 27.68 -50.69 -31.36
#